data_AF-L8TID6-F1
#
_entry.id   AF-L8TID6-F1
#
_cell.length_a   1.000
_cell.length_b   1.000
_cell.length_c   1.000
_cell.angle_alpha   90.00
_cell.angle_beta   90.00
_cell.angle_gamma   90.00
#
_symmetry.space_group_name_H-M   'P 1'
#
loop_
_entity.id
_entity.type
_entity.pdbx_description
1 polymer ?
#
loop_
_entity_poly.entity_id
_entity_poly.type
_entity_poly.pdbx_seq_one_letter_code
_entity_poly.pdbx_strand_id
1 'polypeptide(L)'
;MEFTRRPVTPVYAGQEVALRFELRDSEPAGQFEFQIINTRGGQPIPIDGGKGGVVARNLSSGEEFERMVSIPEPGEYQVQFRAVHRVEAGKKAEAGKDNWEVLDTFTARRKEAPPIVRVALEPNARPGSEHAHLWNFIQNVTRNLRFERFAGFARHRAGRLTEFPGYGSLSYERLHELATEFVTESSLAIRSVRRTGTRRRAGTPPSTAPTSARNGKTRRIRSRRTSRRARTIPCGWYLSLS
;
A
#
# COMPACT_ATOMS: atom_id res chain seq x y z
N MET A 1 -23.13 26.92 -11.03
CA MET A 1 -22.67 25.92 -10.07
C MET A 1 -21.15 25.94 -10.06
N GLU A 2 -20.52 25.88 -8.89
CA GLU A 2 -19.09 25.60 -8.79
C GLU A 2 -18.85 24.11 -8.59
N PHE A 3 -17.84 23.58 -9.27
CA PHE A 3 -17.50 22.16 -9.24
C PHE A 3 -16.01 21.98 -9.02
N THR A 4 -15.66 21.09 -8.08
CA THR A 4 -14.28 20.67 -7.87
C THR A 4 -14.18 19.14 -7.77
N ARG A 5 -13.08 18.61 -8.28
CA ARG A 5 -12.80 17.16 -8.34
C ARG A 5 -11.46 16.83 -7.71
N ARG A 6 -11.38 15.71 -6.98
CA ARG A 6 -10.12 15.17 -6.43
C ARG A 6 -9.99 13.67 -6.70
N PRO A 7 -8.87 13.19 -7.28
CA PRO A 7 -7.74 13.97 -7.79
C PRO A 7 -8.10 14.72 -9.09
N VAL A 8 -7.46 15.87 -9.35
CA VAL A 8 -7.66 16.63 -10.59
C VAL A 8 -7.13 15.84 -11.79
N THR A 9 -5.88 15.39 -11.75
CA THR A 9 -5.28 14.47 -12.74
C THR A 9 -4.03 13.82 -12.18
N PRO A 10 -3.67 12.58 -12.56
CA PRO A 10 -4.46 11.61 -13.34
C PRO A 10 -5.53 10.90 -12.50
N VAL A 11 -6.63 10.50 -13.14
CA VAL A 11 -7.63 9.56 -12.57
C VAL A 11 -7.38 8.18 -13.17
N TYR A 12 -7.48 7.14 -12.35
CA TYR A 12 -7.38 5.77 -12.80
C TYR A 12 -8.70 5.01 -12.69
N ALA A 13 -8.93 4.06 -13.59
CA ALA A 13 -10.00 3.08 -13.45
C ALA A 13 -9.81 2.28 -12.16
N GLY A 14 -10.91 2.04 -11.44
CA GLY A 14 -10.97 1.45 -10.11
C GLY A 14 -10.62 2.41 -8.96
N GLN A 15 -10.34 3.69 -9.25
CA GLN A 15 -10.07 4.70 -8.23
C GLN A 15 -11.35 5.42 -7.81
N GLU A 16 -11.46 5.75 -6.53
CA GLU A 16 -12.49 6.66 -6.03
C GLU A 16 -12.10 8.12 -6.28
N VAL A 17 -13.08 8.90 -6.70
CA VAL A 17 -12.96 10.32 -7.03
C VAL A 17 -13.94 11.09 -6.17
N ALA A 18 -13.45 12.08 -5.43
CA ALA A 18 -14.29 13.02 -4.71
C ALA A 18 -14.80 14.10 -5.69
N LEU A 19 -16.11 14.31 -5.69
CA LEU A 19 -16.82 15.30 -6.47
C LEU A 19 -17.52 16.23 -5.50
N ARG A 20 -17.19 17.53 -5.58
CA ARG A 20 -17.79 18.56 -4.75
C ARG A 20 -18.50 19.57 -5.65
N PHE A 21 -19.76 19.81 -5.31
CA PHE A 21 -20.66 20.75 -5.97
C PHE A 21 -21.02 21.83 -4.96
N GLU A 22 -20.98 23.09 -5.38
CA GLU A 22 -21.26 24.22 -4.52
C GLU A 22 -22.10 25.25 -5.27
N LEU A 23 -23.23 25.63 -4.68
CA LEU A 23 -24.11 26.62 -5.26
C LEU A 23 -23.59 28.02 -4.89
N ARG A 24 -23.22 28.81 -5.90
CA ARG A 24 -22.74 30.19 -5.68
C ARG A 24 -23.84 31.06 -5.07
N ASP A 25 -23.45 32.10 -4.34
CA ASP A 25 -24.39 33.03 -3.69
C ASP A 25 -25.37 33.72 -4.64
N SER A 26 -25.01 33.81 -5.93
CA SER A 26 -25.85 34.41 -6.97
C SER A 26 -26.85 33.43 -7.61
N GLU A 27 -26.79 32.14 -7.28
CA GLU A 27 -27.59 31.09 -7.94
C GLU A 27 -28.83 30.71 -7.12
N PRO A 28 -29.97 30.44 -7.78
CA PRO A 28 -31.21 30.15 -7.08
C PRO A 28 -31.14 28.79 -6.37
N ALA A 29 -31.51 28.78 -5.10
CA ALA A 29 -31.72 27.55 -4.35
C ALA A 29 -32.80 26.69 -5.03
N GLY A 30 -32.65 25.37 -5.00
CA GLY A 30 -33.56 24.48 -5.70
C GLY A 30 -33.14 23.02 -5.68
N GLN A 31 -33.90 22.20 -6.40
CA GLN A 31 -33.57 20.80 -6.62
C GLN A 31 -32.67 20.69 -7.86
N PHE A 32 -31.55 20.02 -7.73
CA PHE A 32 -30.58 19.77 -8.79
C PHE A 32 -30.40 18.27 -8.98
N GLU A 33 -30.18 17.85 -10.21
CA GLU A 33 -29.79 16.50 -10.56
C GLU A 33 -28.36 16.49 -11.08
N PHE A 34 -27.60 15.48 -10.67
CA PHE A 34 -26.20 15.28 -11.02
C PHE A 34 -26.02 13.89 -11.62
N GLN A 35 -25.21 13.79 -12.66
CA GLN A 35 -24.83 12.51 -13.25
C GLN A 35 -23.40 12.52 -13.77
N ILE A 36 -22.82 11.33 -13.91
CA ILE A 36 -21.53 11.14 -14.54
C ILE A 36 -21.71 10.12 -15.65
N ILE A 37 -21.36 10.50 -16.88
CA ILE A 37 -21.51 9.63 -18.04
C ILE A 37 -20.19 9.42 -18.75
N ASN A 38 -20.01 8.23 -19.32
CA ASN A 38 -18.92 7.97 -20.27
C ASN A 38 -19.29 8.62 -21.62
N THR A 39 -18.38 9.40 -22.21
CA THR A 39 -18.63 10.09 -23.49
C THR A 39 -18.85 9.14 -24.66
N ARG A 40 -18.38 7.89 -24.56
CA ARG A 40 -18.60 6.83 -25.56
C ARG A 40 -20.00 6.20 -25.49
N GLY A 41 -20.84 6.66 -24.57
CA GLY A 41 -22.15 6.08 -24.29
C GLY A 41 -22.10 5.01 -23.20
N GLY A 42 -23.26 4.75 -22.59
CA GLY A 42 -23.41 3.83 -21.47
C GLY A 42 -24.40 4.33 -20.43
N GLN A 43 -24.61 3.53 -19.39
CA GLN A 43 -25.39 3.94 -18.22
C GLN A 43 -24.57 4.92 -17.37
N PRO A 44 -25.20 5.94 -16.74
CA PRO A 44 -24.48 6.84 -15.84
C PRO A 44 -23.90 6.07 -14.64
N ILE A 45 -22.76 6.54 -14.12
CA ILE A 45 -22.09 5.93 -12.97
C ILE A 45 -22.91 6.16 -11.70
N PRO A 46 -23.14 5.13 -10.86
CA PRO A 46 -23.78 5.30 -9.55
C PRO A 46 -22.98 6.25 -8.63
N ILE A 47 -23.61 7.31 -8.13
CA ILE A 47 -22.99 8.30 -7.23
C ILE A 47 -23.29 8.02 -5.74
N ASP A 48 -24.32 7.23 -5.42
CA ASP A 48 -24.77 6.97 -4.02
C ASP A 48 -25.30 5.53 -3.82
N GLY A 49 -24.77 4.54 -4.56
CA GLY A 49 -25.27 3.16 -4.53
C GLY A 49 -26.69 2.96 -5.09
N GLY A 50 -27.35 4.05 -5.51
CA GLY A 50 -28.60 4.01 -6.26
C GLY A 50 -28.42 3.37 -7.63
N LYS A 51 -29.41 2.57 -8.06
CA LYS A 51 -29.37 1.84 -9.35
C LYS A 51 -29.44 2.73 -10.60
N GLY A 52 -29.63 4.04 -10.44
CA GLY A 52 -30.02 4.95 -11.53
C GLY A 52 -28.96 5.94 -12.01
N GLY A 53 -27.77 6.01 -11.41
CA GLY A 53 -26.66 6.87 -11.87
C GLY A 53 -26.89 8.40 -11.80
N VAL A 54 -28.14 8.84 -11.67
CA VAL A 54 -28.55 10.22 -11.39
C VAL A 54 -28.82 10.38 -9.90
N VAL A 55 -28.28 11.44 -9.30
CA VAL A 55 -28.57 11.83 -7.91
C VAL A 55 -29.27 13.17 -7.91
N ALA A 56 -30.43 13.23 -7.25
CA ALA A 56 -31.16 14.47 -7.03
C ALA A 56 -30.87 15.01 -5.62
N ARG A 57 -30.54 16.30 -5.51
CA ARG A 57 -30.25 16.97 -4.23
C ARG A 57 -30.86 18.36 -4.22
N ASN A 58 -31.48 18.75 -3.11
CA ASN A 58 -31.84 20.14 -2.87
C ASN A 58 -30.60 20.87 -2.34
N LEU A 59 -30.24 21.98 -2.98
CA LEU A 59 -29.14 22.83 -2.56
C LEU A 59 -29.65 24.24 -2.26
N SER A 60 -29.22 24.77 -1.13
CA SER A 60 -29.39 26.16 -0.73
C SER A 60 -28.20 27.00 -1.20
N SER A 61 -28.35 28.33 -1.23
CA SER A 61 -27.23 29.25 -1.49
C SER A 61 -26.09 29.00 -0.50
N GLY A 62 -24.87 28.82 -1.00
CA GLY A 62 -23.69 28.50 -0.19
C GLY A 62 -23.65 27.08 0.39
N GLU A 63 -24.60 26.21 0.02
CA GLU A 63 -24.57 24.80 0.42
C GLU A 63 -23.61 24.00 -0.46
N GLU A 64 -22.81 23.15 0.20
CA GLU A 64 -21.86 22.25 -0.45
C GLU A 64 -22.39 20.80 -0.44
N PHE A 65 -22.14 20.09 -1.52
CA PHE A 65 -22.46 18.68 -1.68
C PHE A 65 -21.23 17.91 -2.18
N GLU A 66 -20.72 16.98 -1.36
CA GLU A 66 -19.56 16.15 -1.70
C GLU A 66 -19.90 14.66 -1.75
N ARG A 67 -19.38 13.96 -2.78
CA ARG A 67 -19.54 12.52 -2.97
C ARG A 67 -18.30 11.83 -3.51
N MET A 68 -18.11 10.60 -3.04
CA MET A 68 -17.07 9.69 -3.53
C MET A 68 -17.68 8.77 -4.59
N VAL A 69 -17.06 8.73 -5.77
CA VAL A 69 -17.52 7.92 -6.89
C VAL A 69 -16.39 7.03 -7.40
N SER A 70 -16.67 5.73 -7.54
CA SER A 70 -15.71 4.79 -8.13
C SER A 70 -15.83 4.78 -9.64
N ILE A 71 -14.73 5.09 -10.35
CA ILE A 71 -14.71 5.08 -11.81
C ILE A 71 -14.39 3.67 -12.30
N PRO A 72 -15.34 2.93 -12.91
CA PRO A 72 -15.17 1.50 -13.12
C PRO A 72 -14.18 1.18 -14.25
N GLU A 73 -14.20 1.96 -15.32
CA GLU A 73 -13.50 1.64 -16.57
C GLU A 73 -12.63 2.81 -17.04
N PRO A 74 -11.59 2.54 -17.85
CA PRO A 74 -10.85 3.60 -18.50
C PRO A 74 -11.71 4.23 -19.62
N GLY A 75 -11.67 5.56 -19.73
CA GLY A 75 -12.51 6.28 -20.66
C GLY A 75 -12.48 7.77 -20.42
N GLU A 76 -13.25 8.50 -21.22
CA GLU A 76 -13.50 9.91 -21.00
C GLU A 76 -14.89 10.06 -20.40
N TYR A 77 -14.98 10.90 -19.38
CA TYR A 77 -16.16 11.07 -18.55
C TYR A 77 -16.55 12.54 -18.48
N GLN A 78 -17.85 12.78 -18.47
CA GLN A 78 -18.43 14.10 -18.24
C GLN A 78 -19.20 14.09 -16.94
N VAL A 79 -18.95 15.10 -16.10
CA VAL A 79 -19.79 15.42 -14.95
C VAL A 79 -20.83 16.43 -15.42
N GLN A 80 -22.09 16.10 -15.22
CA GLN A 80 -23.21 16.91 -15.71
C GLN A 80 -24.18 17.23 -14.60
N PHE A 81 -24.87 18.36 -14.73
CA PHE A 81 -25.96 18.74 -13.83
C PHE A 81 -27.12 19.37 -14.58
N ARG A 82 -28.27 19.43 -13.92
CA ARG A 82 -29.43 20.22 -14.35
C ARG A 82 -30.27 20.66 -13.16
N ALA A 83 -30.93 21.81 -13.27
CA ALA A 83 -31.94 22.23 -12.31
C ALA A 83 -33.28 21.51 -12.60
N VAL A 84 -33.94 21.02 -11.55
CA VAL A 84 -35.27 20.44 -11.63
C VAL A 84 -36.29 21.52 -11.30
N HIS A 85 -36.96 22.03 -12.32
CA HIS A 85 -38.10 22.93 -12.13
C HIS A 85 -39.31 22.11 -11.68
N ARG A 86 -39.74 22.28 -10.42
CA ARG A 86 -41.00 21.71 -9.94
C ARG A 86 -42.15 22.36 -10.69
N VAL A 87 -42.86 21.58 -11.49
CA VAL A 87 -44.16 21.97 -12.03
C VAL A 87 -45.19 21.88 -10.91
N GLU A 88 -46.08 22.88 -10.81
CA GLU A 88 -47.14 22.98 -9.81
C GLU A 88 -47.99 21.70 -9.68
N ALA A 89 -48.48 21.44 -8.46
CA ALA A 89 -49.26 20.27 -8.11
C ALA A 89 -50.47 20.08 -9.04
N GLY A 90 -50.45 19.01 -9.84
CA GLY A 90 -51.51 18.65 -10.79
C GLY A 90 -51.07 18.56 -12.25
N LYS A 91 -49.88 19.07 -12.59
CA LYS A 91 -49.23 18.80 -13.89
C LYS A 91 -48.06 17.85 -13.63
N LYS A 92 -47.93 16.79 -14.46
CA LYS A 92 -46.72 15.96 -14.44
C LYS A 92 -45.53 16.90 -14.54
N ALA A 93 -44.54 16.74 -13.66
CA ALA A 93 -43.27 17.41 -13.84
C ALA A 93 -42.83 17.14 -15.27
N GLU A 94 -42.83 18.17 -16.10
CA GLU A 94 -42.04 18.15 -17.31
C GLU A 94 -40.61 18.14 -16.78
N ALA A 95 -40.08 16.93 -16.56
CA ALA A 95 -38.66 16.73 -16.41
C ALA A 95 -38.04 17.55 -17.54
N GLY A 96 -37.37 18.65 -17.18
CA GLY A 96 -36.91 19.65 -18.13
C GLY A 96 -36.29 18.91 -19.30
N LYS A 97 -36.94 19.00 -20.46
CA LYS A 97 -36.47 18.36 -21.67
C LYS A 97 -35.07 18.92 -21.96
N ASP A 98 -34.11 18.04 -21.76
CA ASP A 98 -33.00 17.76 -22.66
C ASP A 98 -31.69 18.57 -22.61
N ASN A 99 -31.50 19.53 -21.71
CA ASN A 99 -30.21 20.25 -21.63
C ASN A 99 -29.47 19.97 -20.31
N TRP A 100 -28.73 18.87 -20.28
CA TRP A 100 -27.69 18.66 -19.27
C TRP A 100 -26.54 19.65 -19.51
N GLU A 101 -26.12 20.35 -18.46
CA GLU A 101 -24.94 21.21 -18.51
C GLU A 101 -23.71 20.42 -18.07
N VAL A 102 -22.61 20.54 -18.83
CA VAL A 102 -21.33 19.88 -18.52
C VAL A 102 -20.52 20.76 -17.57
N LEU A 103 -20.17 20.23 -16.41
CA LEU A 103 -19.35 20.90 -15.39
C LEU A 103 -17.85 20.64 -15.59
N ASP A 104 -17.49 19.41 -15.91
CA ASP A 104 -16.09 18.99 -16.11
C ASP A 104 -16.04 17.82 -17.09
N THR A 105 -14.91 17.69 -17.79
CA THR A 105 -14.58 16.54 -18.61
C THR A 105 -13.22 16.00 -18.18
N PHE A 106 -13.14 14.70 -17.88
CA PHE A 106 -11.89 14.09 -17.44
C PHE A 106 -11.66 12.72 -18.06
N THR A 107 -10.38 12.34 -18.18
CA THR A 107 -9.97 11.04 -18.71
C THR A 107 -9.49 10.13 -17.58
N ALA A 108 -10.16 8.99 -17.42
CA ALA A 108 -9.71 7.90 -16.57
C ALA A 108 -8.80 6.95 -17.36
N ARG A 109 -7.59 6.73 -16.85
CA ARG A 109 -6.60 5.84 -17.47
C ARG A 109 -6.70 4.44 -16.87
N ARG A 110 -6.28 3.44 -17.63
CA ARG A 110 -6.03 2.12 -17.05
C ARG A 110 -4.89 2.28 -16.06
N LYS A 111 -5.05 1.77 -14.83
CA LYS A 111 -3.95 1.65 -13.89
C LYS A 111 -2.95 0.69 -14.51
N GLU A 112 -1.83 1.21 -15.03
CA GLU A 112 -0.74 0.35 -15.45
C GLU A 112 -0.32 -0.46 -14.22
N ALA A 113 -0.27 -1.79 -14.37
CA ALA A 113 0.29 -2.61 -13.32
C ALA A 113 1.69 -2.05 -13.05
N PRO A 114 2.04 -1.73 -11.78
CA PRO A 114 3.37 -1.23 -11.49
C PRO A 114 4.36 -2.22 -12.12
N PRO A 115 5.41 -1.75 -12.80
CA PRO A 115 6.37 -2.65 -13.41
C PRO A 115 6.80 -3.62 -12.31
N ILE A 116 6.53 -4.91 -12.51
CA ILE A 116 6.98 -5.93 -11.58
C ILE A 116 8.49 -5.96 -11.75
N VAL A 117 9.18 -5.12 -10.99
CA VAL A 117 10.64 -5.15 -10.88
C VAL A 117 10.95 -6.44 -10.15
N ARG A 118 11.10 -7.52 -10.92
CA ARG A 118 11.60 -8.80 -10.41
C ARG A 118 13.08 -8.58 -10.13
N VAL A 119 13.40 -8.12 -8.93
CA VAL A 119 14.77 -8.13 -8.43
C VAL A 119 15.11 -9.60 -8.15
N ALA A 120 15.58 -10.30 -9.17
CA ALA A 120 16.13 -11.63 -9.01
C ALA A 120 17.51 -11.50 -8.38
N LEU A 121 17.61 -11.81 -7.09
CA LEU A 121 18.90 -11.91 -6.43
C LEU A 121 19.65 -13.11 -7.02
N GLU A 122 20.84 -12.87 -7.55
CA GLU A 122 21.69 -13.96 -8.03
C GLU A 122 22.10 -14.84 -6.84
N PRO A 123 21.74 -16.14 -6.79
CA PRO A 123 21.97 -17.00 -5.64
C PRO A 123 23.46 -17.27 -5.34
N ASN A 124 24.35 -16.93 -6.28
CA ASN A 124 25.81 -17.05 -6.17
C ASN A 124 26.51 -15.73 -6.57
N ALA A 125 25.97 -14.61 -6.11
CA ALA A 125 26.54 -13.30 -6.36
C ALA A 125 28.05 -13.26 -6.03
N ARG A 126 28.86 -12.73 -6.95
CA ARG A 126 30.31 -12.60 -6.74
C ARG A 126 30.61 -11.83 -5.44
N PRO A 127 31.58 -12.25 -4.61
CA PRO A 127 31.94 -11.52 -3.40
C PRO A 127 32.24 -10.04 -3.70
N GLY A 128 31.60 -9.14 -2.95
CA GLY A 128 31.74 -7.69 -3.14
C GLY A 128 30.84 -7.07 -4.21
N SER A 129 29.98 -7.84 -4.91
CA SER A 129 28.95 -7.27 -5.78
C SER A 129 27.80 -6.67 -4.97
N GLU A 130 27.00 -5.80 -5.60
CA GLU A 130 25.78 -5.24 -5.00
C GLU A 130 24.80 -6.33 -4.55
N HIS A 131 24.66 -7.40 -5.36
CA HIS A 131 23.83 -8.55 -5.01
C HIS A 131 24.37 -9.32 -3.78
N ALA A 132 25.70 -9.42 -3.62
CA ALA A 132 26.29 -10.04 -2.43
C ALA A 132 26.09 -9.18 -1.16
N HIS A 133 26.15 -7.85 -1.29
CA HIS A 133 25.80 -6.94 -0.20
C HIS A 133 24.33 -7.05 0.18
N LEU A 134 23.44 -7.17 -0.80
CA LEU A 134 22.01 -7.33 -0.58
C LEU A 134 21.68 -8.68 0.07
N TRP A 135 22.32 -9.78 -0.36
CA TRP A 135 22.20 -11.08 0.32
C TRP A 135 22.68 -11.02 1.77
N ASN A 136 23.82 -10.38 2.04
CA ASN A 136 24.31 -10.20 3.40
C ASN A 136 23.35 -9.36 4.25
N PHE A 137 22.77 -8.30 3.67
CA PHE A 137 21.74 -7.50 4.33
C PHE A 137 20.52 -8.34 4.67
N ILE A 138 19.96 -9.08 3.70
CA ILE A 138 18.81 -9.97 3.91
C ILE A 138 19.11 -11.00 4.98
N GLN A 139 20.24 -11.70 4.91
CA GLN A 139 20.61 -12.69 5.92
C GLN A 139 20.75 -12.07 7.32
N ASN A 140 21.29 -10.85 7.42
CA ASN A 140 21.41 -10.15 8.71
C ASN A 140 20.05 -9.70 9.25
N VAL A 141 19.18 -9.15 8.40
CA VAL A 141 17.81 -8.79 8.78
C VAL A 141 17.06 -10.04 9.22
N THR A 142 17.06 -11.12 8.43
CA THR A 142 16.36 -12.37 8.77
C THR A 142 16.89 -13.00 10.07
N ARG A 143 18.19 -12.89 10.36
CA ARG A 143 18.75 -13.30 11.67
C ARG A 143 18.25 -12.45 12.82
N ASN A 144 18.01 -11.16 12.58
CA ASN A 144 17.48 -10.22 13.57
C ASN A 144 15.96 -10.36 13.74
N LEU A 145 15.22 -10.73 12.69
CA LEU A 145 13.77 -10.93 12.68
C LEU A 145 13.31 -12.27 13.28
N ARG A 146 13.94 -12.73 14.35
CA ARG A 146 13.52 -13.96 15.06
C ARG A 146 12.40 -13.68 16.04
N PHE A 147 11.47 -14.63 16.16
CA PHE A 147 10.34 -14.52 17.09
C PHE A 147 10.78 -14.22 18.53
N GLU A 148 11.86 -14.82 19.02
CA GLU A 148 12.42 -14.55 20.36
C GLU A 148 12.81 -13.09 20.55
N ARG A 149 13.40 -12.47 19.53
CA ARG A 149 13.81 -11.06 19.55
C ARG A 149 12.61 -10.14 19.45
N PHE A 150 11.64 -10.49 18.61
CA PHE A 150 10.36 -9.79 18.56
C PHE A 150 9.64 -9.86 19.90
N ALA A 151 9.58 -11.04 20.53
CA ALA A 151 8.95 -11.22 21.83
C ALA A 151 9.65 -10.40 22.93
N GLY A 152 10.99 -10.32 22.91
CA GLY A 152 11.75 -9.43 23.79
C GLY A 152 11.45 -7.95 23.53
N PHE A 153 11.48 -7.53 22.27
CA PHE A 153 11.17 -6.16 21.83
C PHE A 153 9.75 -5.75 22.24
N ALA A 154 8.77 -6.60 21.92
CA ALA A 154 7.38 -6.43 22.29
C ALA A 154 7.27 -6.35 23.80
N ARG A 155 7.86 -7.25 24.60
CA ARG A 155 7.81 -7.18 26.08
C ARG A 155 8.35 -5.88 26.66
N HIS A 156 9.45 -5.35 26.12
CA HIS A 156 10.02 -4.08 26.59
C HIS A 156 9.14 -2.87 26.25
N ARG A 157 8.50 -2.88 25.07
CA ARG A 157 7.58 -1.82 24.62
C ARG A 157 6.15 -1.99 25.15
N ALA A 158 5.82 -3.23 25.56
CA ALA A 158 4.56 -3.67 26.17
C ALA A 158 4.43 -3.31 27.65
N GLY A 159 5.35 -2.55 28.24
CA GLY A 159 5.13 -1.93 29.55
C GLY A 159 3.88 -1.04 29.62
N ARG A 160 3.24 -0.76 28.46
CA ARG A 160 1.92 -0.11 28.33
C ARG A 160 0.77 -1.07 27.98
N LEU A 161 0.99 -2.39 27.97
CA LEU A 161 0.00 -3.43 27.62
C LEU A 161 -0.51 -4.21 28.85
N THR A 162 -0.26 -3.74 30.07
CA THR A 162 -0.95 -4.20 31.29
C THR A 162 -2.33 -3.52 31.33
N GLU A 163 -3.48 -4.17 31.52
CA GLU A 163 -3.85 -5.51 31.98
C GLU A 163 -4.94 -6.03 31.03
N PHE A 164 -4.87 -7.30 30.61
CA PHE A 164 -5.85 -7.95 29.72
C PHE A 164 -6.14 -7.24 28.39
N PRO A 165 -5.40 -7.53 27.30
CA PRO A 165 -5.89 -7.17 25.97
C PRO A 165 -7.21 -7.89 25.73
N GLY A 166 -8.31 -7.14 25.61
CA GLY A 166 -9.57 -7.68 25.11
C GLY A 166 -9.28 -8.39 23.78
N TYR A 167 -9.53 -9.70 23.72
CA TYR A 167 -9.38 -10.46 22.49
C TYR A 167 -10.26 -9.80 21.41
N GLY A 168 -9.66 -9.38 20.29
CA GLY A 168 -10.36 -8.60 19.24
C GLY A 168 -9.41 -7.86 18.28
N SER A 169 -9.98 -7.13 17.31
CA SER A 169 -9.26 -6.40 16.24
C SER A 169 -8.19 -5.44 16.76
N LEU A 170 -8.47 -4.74 17.88
CA LEU A 170 -7.55 -3.80 18.52
C LEU A 170 -6.25 -4.46 19.01
N SER A 171 -6.30 -5.74 19.38
CA SER A 171 -5.10 -6.51 19.78
C SER A 171 -4.25 -6.89 18.58
N TYR A 172 -4.89 -7.16 17.43
CA TYR A 172 -4.20 -7.46 16.18
C TYR A 172 -3.52 -6.21 15.61
N GLU A 173 -4.21 -5.06 15.60
CA GLU A 173 -3.66 -3.78 15.14
C GLU A 173 -2.42 -3.38 15.94
N ARG A 174 -2.47 -3.48 17.28
CA ARG A 174 -1.30 -3.18 18.14
C ARG A 174 -0.13 -4.15 17.93
N LEU A 175 -0.41 -5.44 17.74
CA LEU A 175 0.63 -6.41 17.41
C LEU A 175 1.23 -6.13 16.03
N HIS A 176 0.41 -5.69 15.07
CA HIS A 176 0.85 -5.32 13.73
C HIS A 176 1.72 -4.05 13.75
N GLU A 177 1.36 -3.04 14.53
CA GLU A 177 2.16 -1.84 14.75
C GLU A 177 3.53 -2.19 15.35
N LEU A 178 3.55 -3.00 16.42
CA LEU A 178 4.79 -3.45 17.06
C LEU A 178 5.66 -4.28 16.11
N ALA A 179 5.04 -5.15 15.29
CA ALA A 179 5.75 -5.94 14.29
C ALA A 179 6.37 -5.04 13.21
N THR A 180 5.63 -4.04 12.75
CA THR A 180 6.11 -3.05 11.77
C THR A 180 7.29 -2.27 12.33
N GLU A 181 7.18 -1.76 13.56
CA GLU A 181 8.25 -1.03 14.23
C GLU A 181 9.50 -1.90 14.42
N PHE A 182 9.33 -3.14 14.87
CA PHE A 182 10.43 -4.10 15.04
C PHE A 182 11.16 -4.39 13.72
N VAL A 183 10.43 -4.55 12.62
CA VAL A 183 11.01 -4.76 11.29
C VAL A 183 11.80 -3.53 10.84
N THR A 184 11.23 -2.34 11.02
CA THR A 184 11.91 -1.08 10.69
C THR A 184 13.18 -0.90 11.51
N GLU A 185 13.13 -1.07 12.83
CA GLU A 185 14.30 -0.90 13.70
C GLU A 185 15.39 -1.94 13.39
N SER A 186 15.01 -3.20 13.16
CA SER A 186 15.94 -4.27 12.76
C SER A 186 16.63 -3.98 11.42
N SER A 187 15.96 -3.28 10.51
CA SER A 187 16.52 -2.87 9.21
C SER A 187 17.48 -1.67 9.33
N LEU A 188 17.20 -0.76 10.26
CA LEU A 188 17.97 0.49 10.47
C LEU A 188 19.19 0.28 11.39
N ALA A 189 19.11 -0.58 12.40
CA ALA A 189 20.21 -0.85 13.33
C ALA A 189 21.47 -1.40 12.63
N ILE A 190 21.33 -1.98 11.44
CA ILE A 190 22.46 -2.45 10.63
C ILE A 190 23.31 -1.27 10.10
N ARG A 191 22.75 -0.05 9.99
CA ARG A 191 23.48 1.15 9.54
C ARG A 191 24.33 1.80 10.64
N SER A 192 23.98 1.67 11.93
CA SER A 192 24.68 2.37 13.02
C SER A 192 25.94 1.66 13.51
N VAL A 193 26.04 0.34 13.39
CA VAL A 193 27.20 -0.45 13.87
C VAL A 193 28.47 -0.21 13.05
N ARG A 194 28.38 0.32 11.82
CA ARG A 194 29.54 0.54 10.94
C ARG A 194 30.30 1.85 11.19
N ARG A 195 29.83 2.71 12.11
CA ARG A 195 30.40 4.07 12.31
C ARG A 195 31.24 4.24 13.58
N THR A 196 31.31 3.25 14.48
CA THR A 196 32.06 3.33 15.75
C THR A 196 33.37 2.52 15.77
N GLY A 197 33.77 1.92 14.66
CA GLY A 197 34.98 1.09 14.55
C GLY A 197 36.15 1.75 13.83
N THR A 198 36.62 2.93 14.27
CA THR A 198 37.94 3.45 13.82
C THR A 198 38.50 4.49 14.81
N ARG A 199 38.80 4.05 16.04
CA ARG A 199 39.76 4.79 16.88
C ARG A 199 41.12 4.11 16.76
N ARG A 200 41.94 4.68 15.88
CA ARG A 200 43.36 4.41 15.65
C ARG A 200 44.12 4.19 16.97
N ARG A 201 44.75 3.03 17.12
CA ARG A 201 45.97 2.87 17.93
C ARG A 201 47.15 3.08 16.97
N ALA A 202 47.96 4.11 17.22
CA ALA A 202 49.15 4.44 16.45
C ALA A 202 50.41 4.24 17.31
N GLY A 203 51.49 3.77 16.67
CA GLY A 203 52.87 3.63 17.20
C GLY A 203 53.13 2.25 17.82
N THR A 204 54.09 1.42 17.41
CA THR A 204 55.40 1.63 16.75
C THR A 204 55.90 0.27 16.18
N PRO A 205 56.77 0.20 15.14
CA PRO A 205 57.11 -1.03 14.38
C PRO A 205 58.49 -1.64 14.80
N PRO A 206 59.14 -2.49 13.98
CA PRO A 206 59.23 -3.96 14.11
C PRO A 206 60.62 -4.46 14.61
N SER A 207 60.71 -5.72 15.05
CA SER A 207 62.00 -6.37 15.37
C SER A 207 62.08 -7.79 14.81
N THR A 208 62.93 -7.92 13.79
CA THR A 208 63.75 -9.06 13.32
C THR A 208 63.42 -10.51 13.73
N ALA A 209 63.29 -11.38 12.71
CA ALA A 209 63.40 -12.84 12.76
C ALA A 209 64.84 -13.29 13.15
N PRO A 210 65.13 -14.57 13.51
CA PRO A 210 65.07 -15.71 12.57
C PRO A 210 64.75 -17.13 13.14
N THR A 211 64.39 -18.02 12.21
CA THR A 211 64.66 -19.47 12.08
C THR A 211 64.57 -20.43 13.29
N SER A 212 63.72 -21.46 13.19
CA SER A 212 64.10 -22.85 13.52
C SER A 212 63.02 -23.87 13.11
N ALA A 213 63.47 -24.94 12.45
CA ALA A 213 62.68 -26.07 11.96
C ALA A 213 62.23 -27.01 13.08
N ARG A 214 61.07 -27.67 12.94
CA ARG A 214 60.89 -29.02 13.48
C ARG A 214 59.76 -29.83 12.83
N ASN A 215 60.16 -31.02 12.38
CA ASN A 215 59.39 -32.15 11.89
C ASN A 215 58.24 -32.59 12.82
N GLY A 216 57.17 -33.17 12.26
CA GLY A 216 56.14 -33.83 13.06
C GLY A 216 55.00 -34.51 12.29
N LYS A 217 55.33 -35.58 11.55
CA LYS A 217 54.55 -36.82 11.33
C LYS A 217 53.04 -36.85 11.65
N THR A 218 52.26 -37.17 10.60
CA THR A 218 51.11 -38.12 10.56
C THR A 218 50.04 -38.10 11.67
N ARG A 219 48.78 -37.86 11.28
CA ARG A 219 47.73 -38.86 11.52
C ARG A 219 46.57 -38.81 10.53
N ARG A 220 46.41 -39.95 9.87
CA ARG A 220 45.32 -40.36 8.99
C ARG A 220 44.10 -40.63 9.86
N ILE A 221 42.96 -39.98 9.61
CA ILE A 221 41.65 -40.43 10.12
C ILE A 221 40.73 -40.62 8.92
N ARG A 222 40.43 -41.90 8.67
CA ARG A 222 39.36 -42.38 7.80
C ARG A 222 38.02 -42.29 8.53
N SER A 223 36.96 -42.34 7.71
CA SER A 223 35.57 -42.64 8.05
C SER A 223 34.77 -41.39 8.50
N ARG A 224 33.50 -41.22 8.15
CA ARG A 224 32.52 -42.19 7.66
C ARG A 224 31.43 -41.45 6.89
N ARG A 225 31.11 -42.00 5.73
CA ARG A 225 29.97 -41.68 4.88
C ARG A 225 28.69 -42.04 5.65
N THR A 226 27.82 -41.09 5.93
CA THR A 226 26.42 -41.37 6.30
C THR A 226 25.51 -40.59 5.38
N SER A 227 24.86 -41.33 4.49
CA SER A 227 23.71 -40.87 3.74
C SER A 227 22.56 -40.66 4.72
N ARG A 228 21.86 -39.53 4.61
CA ARG A 228 20.52 -39.40 5.16
C ARG A 228 19.59 -38.91 4.06
N ARG A 229 18.70 -39.84 3.70
CA ARG A 229 17.57 -39.69 2.80
C ARG A 229 16.73 -38.47 3.18
N ALA A 230 16.41 -37.67 2.19
CA ALA A 230 15.29 -36.74 2.23
C ALA A 230 14.00 -37.54 2.45
N ARG A 231 13.26 -37.22 3.52
CA ARG A 231 11.85 -37.61 3.65
C ARG A 231 11.03 -36.45 3.10
N THR A 232 10.42 -36.70 1.95
CA THR A 232 9.31 -35.93 1.39
C THR A 232 8.13 -36.05 2.35
N ILE A 233 7.61 -34.91 2.83
CA ILE A 233 6.34 -34.83 3.56
C ILE A 233 5.32 -34.25 2.57
N PRO A 234 4.29 -35.00 2.15
CA PRO A 234 3.16 -34.43 1.43
C PRO A 234 2.11 -33.99 2.46
N CYS A 235 1.91 -32.69 2.62
CA CYS A 235 0.71 -32.16 3.26
C CYS A 235 -0.17 -31.56 2.16
N GLY A 236 -1.09 -32.37 1.66
CA GLY A 236 -2.29 -31.88 0.99
C GLY A 236 -3.32 -31.51 2.03
N TRP A 237 -3.90 -30.31 1.91
CA TRP A 237 -5.20 -29.95 2.44
C TRP A 237 -5.89 -29.12 1.36
N TYR A 238 -6.75 -29.78 0.57
CA TYR A 238 -7.79 -29.13 -0.21
C TYR A 238 -8.99 -28.94 0.74
N LEU A 239 -9.37 -27.69 0.99
CA LEU A 239 -10.65 -27.33 1.59
C LEU A 239 -11.44 -26.57 0.52
N SER A 240 -12.37 -27.32 -0.07
CA SER A 240 -13.51 -26.83 -0.85
C SER A 240 -14.55 -26.26 0.10
N LEU A 241 -15.04 -25.05 -0.18
CA LEU A 241 -16.32 -24.45 0.27
C LEU A 241 -16.58 -23.32 -0.75
N SER A 242 -17.45 -23.56 -1.73
CA SER A 242 -18.87 -23.14 -1.78
C SER A 242 -19.04 -21.86 -2.60
#